data_AF-A0A6M0IRR9-F1
#
_entry.id   AF-A0A6M0IRR9-F1
#
_cell.length_a   1.000
_cell.length_b   1.000
_cell.length_c   1.000
_cell.angle_alpha   90.00
_cell.angle_beta   90.00
_cell.angle_gamma   90.00
#
_symmetry.space_group_name_H-M   'P 1'
#
loop_
_entity.id
_entity.type
_entity.pdbx_description
1 polymer ?
#
loop_
_entity_poly.entity_id
_entity_poly.type
_entity_poly.pdbx_seq_one_letter_code
_entity_poly.pdbx_strand_id
1 'polypeptide(L)'
;SPIWKKSVVFILEDDAQNGPDHVDAHRSIAFVAGGFVKRNFVDHTMYSTSGLLRTIELILGLKPMSQYDAAATPLWRCFNKQADLSGFTSLEPGVDINQKNVAVNRNSKRSSLLNLTRPDEIDDLIFSEIVWQTVRGETSVMPAPRRGAFVRAGKPGMTDDDDDD
;
A
#
# COMPACT_ATOMS: atom_id res chain seq x y z
N SER A 1 20.93 -5.10 14.52
CA SER A 1 20.21 -6.03 15.43
C SER A 1 20.62 -7.47 15.15
N PRO A 2 20.84 -8.33 16.16
CA PRO A 2 21.25 -9.73 15.97
C PRO A 2 20.27 -10.58 15.14
N ILE A 3 19.00 -10.19 15.08
CA ILE A 3 17.95 -10.96 14.39
C ILE A 3 17.76 -10.55 12.92
N TRP A 4 18.44 -9.51 12.43
CA TRP A 4 18.21 -8.93 11.09
C TRP A 4 18.28 -9.95 9.95
N LYS A 5 19.20 -10.93 10.04
CA LYS A 5 19.36 -12.01 9.05
C LYS A 5 18.18 -13.01 9.05
N LYS A 6 17.39 -13.04 10.12
CA LYS A 6 16.28 -13.97 10.34
C LYS A 6 14.93 -13.26 10.45
N SER A 7 14.88 -11.99 10.04
CA SER A 7 13.69 -11.16 10.17
C SER A 7 13.32 -10.54 8.83
N VAL A 8 12.01 -10.43 8.62
CA VAL A 8 11.39 -9.61 7.59
C VAL A 8 10.29 -8.79 8.28
N VAL A 9 10.16 -7.54 7.88
CA VAL A 9 9.16 -6.60 8.32
C VAL A 9 8.37 -6.19 7.10
N PHE A 10 7.06 -6.36 7.19
CA PHE A 10 6.11 -5.89 6.18
C PHE A 10 5.35 -4.70 6.77
N ILE A 11 5.25 -3.62 6.01
CA ILE A 11 4.56 -2.39 6.40
C ILE A 11 3.57 -2.09 5.28
N LEU A 12 2.30 -2.01 5.62
CA LEU A 12 1.20 -1.72 4.70
C LEU A 12 0.10 -0.99 5.48
N GLU A 13 -0.80 -0.35 4.75
CA GLU A 13 -2.06 0.15 5.32
C GLU A 13 -3.09 -0.99 5.34
N ASP A 14 -4.09 -0.88 6.23
CA ASP A 14 -5.21 -1.80 6.30
C ASP A 14 -6.20 -1.59 5.15
N ASP A 15 -6.38 -0.34 4.72
CA ASP A 15 -7.05 0.05 3.49
C ASP A 15 -6.36 1.28 2.84
N ALA A 16 -6.68 1.58 1.57
CA ALA A 16 -6.10 2.73 0.86
C ALA A 16 -6.78 4.07 1.18
N GLN A 17 -7.76 4.06 2.09
CA GLN A 17 -8.74 5.12 2.33
C GLN A 17 -9.46 5.58 1.05
N ASN A 18 -10.48 6.43 1.15
CA ASN A 18 -11.23 6.92 -0.02
C ASN A 18 -10.48 8.05 -0.77
N GLY A 19 -9.15 7.96 -0.83
CA GLY A 19 -8.28 8.97 -1.41
C GLY A 19 -8.28 8.95 -2.94
N PRO A 20 -8.11 10.10 -3.60
CA PRO A 20 -7.99 10.16 -5.05
C PRO A 20 -6.62 9.61 -5.50
N ASP A 21 -6.64 8.45 -6.16
CA ASP A 21 -5.48 7.86 -6.84
C ASP A 21 -5.70 7.80 -8.36
N HIS A 22 -4.66 8.08 -9.13
CA HIS A 22 -4.73 8.17 -10.59
C HIS A 22 -4.76 6.80 -11.31
N VAL A 23 -4.41 5.72 -10.62
CA VAL A 23 -4.46 4.34 -11.12
C VAL A 23 -5.72 3.66 -10.60
N ASP A 24 -5.87 3.57 -9.28
CA ASP A 24 -7.02 2.96 -8.62
C ASP A 24 -7.13 3.43 -7.17
N ALA A 25 -8.33 3.80 -6.73
CA ALA A 25 -8.60 4.27 -5.37
C ALA A 25 -8.26 3.26 -4.26
N HIS A 26 -8.16 1.96 -4.56
CA HIS A 26 -7.77 0.92 -3.60
C HIS A 26 -6.26 0.64 -3.59
N ARG A 27 -5.46 1.38 -4.37
CA ARG A 27 -4.01 1.21 -4.37
C ARG A 27 -3.42 1.84 -3.11
N SER A 28 -2.83 1.01 -2.25
CA SER A 28 -2.07 1.45 -1.08
C SER A 28 -0.55 1.24 -1.27
N ILE A 29 0.23 1.77 -0.35
CA ILE A 29 1.67 1.59 -0.25
C ILE A 29 2.01 0.30 0.52
N ALA A 30 3.10 -0.34 0.12
CA ALA A 30 3.67 -1.46 0.87
C ALA A 30 5.19 -1.35 0.88
N PHE A 31 5.78 -1.48 2.06
CA PHE A 31 7.22 -1.54 2.25
C PHE A 31 7.62 -2.89 2.85
N VAL A 32 8.77 -3.38 2.43
CA VAL A 32 9.35 -4.61 2.94
C VAL A 32 10.78 -4.30 3.37
N ALA A 33 11.16 -4.75 4.56
CA ALA A 33 12.51 -4.55 5.10
C ALA A 33 13.02 -5.84 5.75
N GLY A 34 14.28 -6.16 5.59
CA GLY A 34 14.88 -7.37 6.19
C GLY A 34 16.20 -7.72 5.54
N GLY A 35 16.94 -8.67 6.14
CA GLY A 35 18.27 -9.04 5.67
C GLY A 35 18.30 -9.59 4.24
N PHE A 36 17.26 -10.31 3.81
CA PHE A 36 17.17 -10.85 2.46
C PHE A 36 16.38 -9.96 1.49
N VAL A 37 15.89 -8.80 1.94
CA VAL A 37 15.08 -7.92 1.10
C VAL A 37 16.02 -7.07 0.23
N LYS A 38 15.67 -6.90 -1.04
CA LYS A 38 16.42 -6.05 -1.97
C LYS A 38 16.37 -4.60 -1.51
N ARG A 39 17.53 -3.94 -1.49
CA ARG A 39 17.64 -2.51 -1.23
C ARG A 39 17.50 -1.69 -2.50
N ASN A 40 17.01 -0.46 -2.36
CA ASN A 40 16.85 0.50 -3.46
C ASN A 40 16.10 -0.10 -4.66
N PHE A 41 15.12 -0.95 -4.37
CA PHE A 41 14.37 -1.70 -5.36
C PHE A 41 12.89 -1.39 -5.23
N VAL A 42 12.27 -1.01 -6.34
CA VAL A 42 10.83 -0.79 -6.45
C VAL A 42 10.28 -1.88 -7.35
N ASP A 43 9.37 -2.68 -6.82
CA ASP A 43 8.65 -3.68 -7.61
C ASP A 43 7.36 -3.06 -8.15
N HIS A 44 7.11 -3.24 -9.45
CA HIS A 44 5.91 -2.78 -10.14
C HIS A 44 4.92 -3.93 -10.42
N THR A 45 5.20 -5.13 -9.91
CA THR A 45 4.28 -6.25 -9.97
C THR A 45 3.00 -5.91 -9.20
N MET A 46 1.84 -6.18 -9.81
CA MET A 46 0.56 -6.02 -9.13
C MET A 46 0.42 -7.07 -8.03
N TYR A 47 0.24 -6.59 -6.80
CA TYR A 47 0.05 -7.38 -5.60
C TYR A 47 -1.26 -7.00 -4.91
N SER A 48 -1.74 -7.89 -4.03
CA SER A 48 -2.79 -7.65 -3.06
C SER A 48 -2.32 -8.06 -1.67
N THR A 49 -3.09 -7.74 -0.63
CA THR A 49 -2.84 -8.21 0.74
C THR A 49 -2.72 -9.74 0.82
N SER A 50 -3.45 -10.47 -0.04
CA SER A 50 -3.32 -11.92 -0.16
C SER A 50 -1.94 -12.37 -0.64
N GLY A 51 -1.28 -11.61 -1.52
CA GLY A 51 0.09 -11.90 -1.97
C GLY A 51 1.12 -11.73 -0.86
N LEU A 52 0.90 -10.75 0.02
CA LEU A 52 1.70 -10.55 1.22
C LEU A 52 1.50 -11.71 2.21
N LEU A 53 0.25 -12.10 2.45
CA LEU A 53 -0.09 -13.25 3.29
C LEU A 53 0.54 -14.54 2.75
N ARG A 54 0.42 -14.78 1.44
CA ARG A 54 1.05 -15.91 0.75
C ARG A 54 2.57 -15.92 0.92
N THR A 55 3.21 -14.75 0.93
CA THR A 55 4.65 -14.64 1.17
C THR A 55 5.02 -15.03 2.60
N ILE A 56 4.23 -14.61 3.59
CA ILE A 56 4.44 -14.99 5.00
C ILE A 56 4.28 -16.50 5.18
N GLU A 57 3.23 -17.09 4.59
CA GLU A 57 3.02 -18.54 4.60
C GLU A 57 4.24 -19.29 4.06
N LEU A 58 4.75 -18.88 2.90
CA LEU A 58 5.91 -19.52 2.27
C LEU A 58 7.19 -19.39 3.11
N ILE A 59 7.41 -18.23 3.76
CA ILE A 59 8.55 -18.03 4.67
C ILE A 59 8.47 -18.93 5.89
N LEU A 60 7.26 -19.12 6.44
CA LEU A 60 7.01 -19.93 7.63
C LEU A 60 6.80 -21.42 7.32
N GLY A 61 6.73 -21.81 6.05
CA GLY A 61 6.43 -23.19 5.63
C GLY A 61 4.99 -23.61 5.88
N LEU A 62 4.06 -22.65 5.92
CA LEU A 62 2.63 -22.88 6.16
C LEU A 62 1.90 -23.19 4.85
N LYS A 63 0.79 -23.93 4.98
CA LYS A 63 -0.17 -24.14 3.89
C LYS A 63 -1.02 -22.88 3.69
N PRO A 64 -1.53 -22.65 2.48
CA PRO A 64 -2.51 -21.60 2.23
C PRO A 64 -3.75 -21.79 3.10
N MET A 65 -4.28 -20.70 3.66
CA MET A 65 -5.49 -20.75 4.48
C MET A 65 -6.76 -20.79 3.63
N SER A 66 -6.69 -20.35 2.37
CA SER A 66 -7.83 -20.23 1.48
C SER A 66 -7.44 -20.47 0.01
N GLN A 67 -8.40 -20.38 -0.91
CA GLN A 67 -8.08 -20.37 -2.34
C GLN A 67 -7.49 -19.02 -2.78
N TYR A 68 -7.81 -17.94 -2.05
CA TYR A 68 -7.39 -16.58 -2.38
C TYR A 68 -5.89 -16.37 -2.17
N ASP A 69 -5.35 -16.81 -1.03
CA ASP A 69 -3.91 -16.77 -0.76
C ASP A 69 -3.15 -17.81 -1.61
N ALA A 70 -3.72 -19.00 -1.83
CA ALA A 70 -3.12 -20.02 -2.69
C ALA A 70 -2.86 -19.52 -4.11
N ALA A 71 -3.80 -18.77 -4.69
CA ALA A 71 -3.70 -18.21 -6.04
C ALA A 71 -2.96 -16.85 -6.09
N ALA A 72 -2.63 -16.25 -4.94
CA ALA A 72 -2.02 -14.94 -4.90
C ALA A 72 -0.55 -14.97 -5.36
N THR A 73 -0.13 -13.92 -6.06
CA THR A 73 1.27 -13.77 -6.46
C THR A 73 2.12 -13.38 -5.24
N PRO A 74 3.12 -14.19 -4.81
CA PRO A 74 3.96 -13.83 -3.68
C PRO A 74 5.01 -12.77 -4.05
N LEU A 75 5.50 -12.05 -3.05
CA LEU A 75 6.47 -10.95 -3.17
C LEU A 75 7.92 -11.46 -3.35
N TRP A 76 8.11 -12.65 -3.93
CA TRP A 76 9.43 -13.30 -4.07
C TRP A 76 10.46 -12.43 -4.80
N ARG A 77 10.00 -11.56 -5.71
CA ARG A 77 10.83 -10.60 -6.45
C ARG A 77 11.52 -9.58 -5.54
N CYS A 78 10.94 -9.29 -4.37
CA CYS A 78 11.50 -8.37 -3.38
C CYS A 78 12.69 -8.97 -2.61
N PHE A 79 12.98 -10.27 -2.78
CA PHE A 79 14.02 -10.96 -2.01
C PHE A 79 15.24 -11.35 -2.86
N ASN A 80 16.40 -11.39 -2.21
CA ASN A 80 17.67 -11.89 -2.71
C ASN A 80 18.00 -13.26 -2.10
N LYS A 81 18.87 -14.03 -2.77
CA LYS A 81 19.39 -15.30 -2.24
C LYS A 81 20.43 -15.08 -1.14
N GLN A 82 21.16 -13.96 -1.18
CA GLN A 82 22.17 -13.58 -0.20
C GLN A 82 21.66 -12.44 0.67
N ALA A 83 21.88 -12.55 1.98
CA ALA A 83 21.48 -11.52 2.93
C ALA A 83 22.46 -10.34 2.92
N ASP A 84 21.91 -9.13 2.91
CA ASP A 84 22.60 -7.88 3.20
C ASP A 84 22.49 -7.56 4.70
N LEU A 85 23.65 -7.52 5.35
CA LEU A 85 23.78 -7.27 6.79
C LEU A 85 24.06 -5.81 7.13
N SER A 86 24.12 -4.93 6.14
CA SER A 86 24.19 -3.50 6.40
C SER A 86 23.00 -3.08 7.28
N GLY A 87 23.25 -2.17 8.22
CA GLY A 87 22.19 -1.65 9.09
C GLY A 87 21.15 -0.86 8.32
N PHE A 88 20.09 -0.46 9.01
CA PHE A 88 19.22 0.60 8.58
C PHE A 88 19.47 1.81 9.48
N THR A 89 19.81 2.95 8.87
CA THR A 89 19.91 4.23 9.59
C THR A 89 18.55 4.91 9.46
N SER A 90 17.81 4.98 10.56
CA SER A 90 16.55 5.71 10.59
C SER A 90 16.80 7.21 10.39
N LEU A 91 15.89 7.85 9.68
CA LEU A 91 15.84 9.30 9.59
C LEU A 91 14.93 9.83 10.69
N GLU A 92 15.38 10.84 11.41
CA GLU A 92 14.52 11.58 12.32
C GLU A 92 13.44 12.33 11.52
N PRO A 93 12.23 12.51 12.10
CA PRO A 93 11.22 13.35 11.48
C PRO A 93 11.79 14.74 11.21
N GLY A 94 11.84 15.15 9.93
CA GLY A 94 12.34 16.47 9.53
C GLY A 94 11.39 17.64 9.84
N VAL A 95 10.31 17.38 10.59
CA VAL A 95 9.23 18.30 10.92
C VAL A 95 8.80 18.07 12.37
N ASP A 96 8.33 19.13 13.05
CA ASP A 96 7.71 18.99 14.36
C ASP A 96 6.36 18.29 14.22
N ILE A 97 6.25 17.08 14.77
CA ILE A 97 5.02 16.28 14.75
C ILE A 97 3.87 16.94 15.53
N ASN A 98 4.15 17.95 16.36
CA ASN A 98 3.16 18.71 17.11
C ASN A 98 2.78 20.03 16.43
N GLN A 99 3.41 20.36 15.30
CA GLN A 99 3.09 21.57 14.55
C GLN A 99 1.63 21.51 14.06
N LYS A 100 0.86 22.54 14.41
CA LYS A 100 -0.55 22.68 13.98
C LYS A 100 -0.68 23.71 12.87
N ASN A 101 -1.63 23.48 11.98
CA ASN A 101 -2.06 24.51 11.03
C ASN A 101 -2.90 25.55 11.78
N VAL A 102 -2.35 26.76 11.95
CA VAL A 102 -3.00 27.88 12.64
C VAL A 102 -3.65 28.88 11.67
N ALA A 103 -3.52 28.67 10.36
CA ALA A 103 -4.07 29.59 9.37
C ALA A 103 -5.60 29.52 9.35
N VAL A 104 -6.25 30.70 9.37
CA VAL A 104 -7.70 30.81 9.23
C VAL A 104 -8.04 31.12 7.78
N ASN A 105 -8.38 30.07 7.03
CA ASN A 105 -8.75 30.16 5.62
C ASN A 105 -10.10 29.48 5.34
N ARG A 106 -10.48 29.37 4.06
CA ARG A 106 -11.73 28.73 3.65
C ARG A 106 -11.84 27.29 4.18
N ASN A 107 -10.75 26.53 4.11
CA ASN A 107 -10.72 25.14 4.54
C ASN A 107 -10.77 24.98 6.05
N SER A 108 -10.07 25.82 6.81
CA SER A 108 -10.15 25.86 8.27
C SER A 108 -11.59 26.06 8.77
N LYS A 109 -12.34 26.99 8.15
CA LYS A 109 -13.77 27.21 8.46
C LYS A 109 -14.63 26.00 8.11
N ARG A 110 -14.39 25.35 6.98
CA ARG A 110 -15.12 24.11 6.60
C ARG A 110 -14.82 22.98 7.58
N SER A 111 -13.54 22.76 7.92
CA SER A 111 -13.11 21.75 8.89
C SER A 111 -13.72 21.95 10.27
N SER A 112 -13.87 23.20 10.73
CA SER A 112 -14.48 23.48 12.05
C SER A 112 -15.96 23.07 12.18
N LEU A 113 -16.64 22.81 11.05
CA LEU A 113 -18.03 22.38 11.01
C LEU A 113 -18.17 20.85 10.94
N LEU A 114 -17.08 20.12 10.78
CA LEU A 114 -17.09 18.66 10.69
C LEU A 114 -17.28 18.02 12.07
N ASN A 115 -18.19 17.04 12.15
CA ASN A 115 -18.39 16.25 13.35
C ASN A 115 -17.34 15.13 13.43
N LEU A 116 -16.26 15.35 14.19
CA LEU A 116 -15.19 14.37 14.39
C LEU A 116 -15.33 13.59 15.71
N THR A 117 -16.53 13.54 16.30
CA THR A 117 -16.74 12.88 17.61
C THR A 117 -16.72 11.36 17.54
N ARG A 118 -17.04 10.78 16.37
CA ARG A 118 -16.94 9.34 16.11
C ARG A 118 -16.31 9.11 14.74
N PRO A 119 -15.67 7.95 14.52
CA PRO A 119 -15.25 7.53 13.19
C PRO A 119 -16.43 7.54 12.21
N ASP A 120 -16.16 7.91 10.97
CA ASP A 120 -17.09 7.82 9.83
C ASP A 120 -18.37 8.68 9.92
N GLU A 121 -18.39 9.72 10.77
CA GLU A 121 -19.53 10.66 10.88
C GLU A 121 -19.54 11.76 9.80
N ILE A 122 -18.47 11.88 9.02
CA ILE A 122 -18.29 12.95 8.03
C ILE A 122 -18.41 12.42 6.61
N ASP A 123 -18.72 13.32 5.67
CA ASP A 123 -18.64 12.99 4.25
C ASP A 123 -17.16 12.95 3.80
N ASP A 124 -16.70 11.76 3.43
CA ASP A 124 -15.34 11.49 2.99
C ASP A 124 -14.90 12.33 1.79
N LEU A 125 -15.82 12.64 0.85
CA LEU A 125 -15.49 13.43 -0.34
C LEU A 125 -15.20 14.88 0.05
N ILE A 126 -16.03 15.44 0.94
CA ILE A 126 -15.82 16.79 1.47
C ILE A 126 -14.49 16.85 2.23
N PHE A 127 -14.22 15.85 3.07
CA PHE A 127 -12.98 15.79 3.84
C PHE A 127 -11.74 15.62 2.97
N SER A 128 -11.79 14.73 1.98
CA SER A 128 -10.71 14.50 1.02
C SER A 128 -10.41 15.75 0.19
N GLU A 129 -11.43 16.50 -0.22
CA GLU A 129 -11.25 17.76 -0.95
C GLU A 129 -10.51 18.81 -0.11
N ILE A 130 -10.87 18.93 1.18
CA ILE A 130 -10.21 19.84 2.13
C ILE A 130 -8.74 19.47 2.29
N VAL A 131 -8.43 18.17 2.45
CA VAL A 131 -7.06 17.67 2.57
C VAL A 131 -6.28 17.97 1.29
N TRP A 132 -6.85 17.67 0.13
CA TRP A 132 -6.23 17.92 -1.18
C TRP A 132 -5.87 19.40 -1.36
N GLN A 133 -6.82 20.30 -1.10
CA GLN A 133 -6.62 21.74 -1.20
C GLN A 133 -5.59 22.27 -0.19
N THR A 134 -5.42 21.62 0.95
CA THR A 134 -4.38 21.98 1.93
C THR A 134 -2.97 21.68 1.39
N VAL A 135 -2.81 20.59 0.65
CA VAL A 135 -1.51 20.18 0.07
C VAL A 135 -1.24 20.85 -1.29
N ARG A 136 -2.26 20.98 -2.13
CA ARG A 136 -2.14 21.41 -3.54
C ARG A 136 -2.54 22.87 -3.78
N GLY A 137 -3.06 23.56 -2.75
CA GLY A 137 -3.50 24.94 -2.79
C GLY A 137 -5.03 25.09 -2.77
N GLU A 138 -5.52 26.17 -2.17
CA GLU A 138 -6.95 26.40 -1.88
C GLU A 138 -7.85 26.44 -3.12
N THR A 139 -7.30 26.77 -4.28
CA THR A 139 -8.01 26.84 -5.57
C THR A 139 -7.87 25.56 -6.40
N SER A 140 -7.20 24.53 -5.87
CA SER A 140 -7.01 23.27 -6.57
C SER A 140 -8.30 22.44 -6.61
N VAL A 141 -8.46 21.70 -7.71
CA VAL A 141 -9.57 20.75 -7.90
C VAL A 141 -9.06 19.35 -7.57
N MET A 142 -9.77 18.66 -6.67
CA MET A 142 -9.48 17.26 -6.36
C MET A 142 -9.87 16.38 -7.56
N PRO A 143 -8.96 15.50 -8.05
CA PRO A 143 -9.30 14.53 -9.09
C PRO A 143 -10.43 13.60 -8.64
N ALA A 144 -11.29 13.19 -9.58
CA ALA A 144 -12.28 12.17 -9.30
C ALA A 144 -11.61 10.80 -9.05
N PRO A 145 -12.11 9.98 -8.12
CA PRO A 145 -11.61 8.62 -7.88
C PRO A 145 -11.70 7.78 -9.15
N ARG A 146 -10.65 6.99 -9.43
CA ARG A 146 -10.66 6.00 -10.51
C ARG A 146 -10.82 4.61 -9.94
N ARG A 147 -11.65 3.79 -10.60
CA ARG A 147 -11.84 2.36 -10.31
C ARG A 147 -11.44 1.57 -11.54
N GLY A 148 -10.32 0.87 -11.47
CA GLY A 148 -9.79 0.01 -12.52
C GLY A 148 -10.29 -1.42 -12.37
N ALA A 149 -10.52 -2.09 -13.50
CA ALA A 149 -10.68 -3.54 -13.54
C ALA A 149 -9.37 -4.15 -14.05
N PHE A 150 -8.64 -4.86 -13.19
CA PHE A 150 -7.38 -5.51 -13.56
C PHE A 150 -7.62 -6.95 -14.01
N VAL A 151 -8.07 -7.13 -15.26
CA VAL A 151 -8.24 -8.46 -15.86
C VAL A 151 -6.93 -8.89 -16.53
N ARG A 152 -6.31 -9.96 -16.01
CA ARG A 152 -5.25 -10.66 -16.74
C ARG A 152 -5.91 -11.60 -17.74
N ALA A 153 -6.11 -11.13 -18.97
CA ALA A 153 -6.50 -12.01 -20.06
C ALA A 153 -5.38 -13.05 -20.26
N GLY A 154 -5.72 -14.34 -20.19
CA GLY A 154 -4.82 -15.40 -20.63
C GLY A 154 -4.39 -15.10 -22.07
N LYS A 155 -3.12 -15.34 -22.40
CA LYS A 155 -2.66 -15.17 -23.79
C LYS A 155 -3.56 -16.03 -24.69
N PRO A 156 -4.18 -15.47 -25.75
CA PRO A 156 -4.92 -16.28 -26.69
C PRO A 156 -3.92 -17.17 -27.44
N GLY A 157 -4.02 -18.49 -27.27
CA GLY A 157 -3.28 -19.46 -28.10
C GLY A 157 -2.33 -20.43 -27.38
N MET A 158 -2.45 -20.67 -26.07
CA MET A 158 -1.94 -21.92 -25.51
C MET A 158 -3.12 -22.87 -25.41
N THR A 159 -3.31 -23.71 -26.44
CA THR A 159 -4.07 -24.94 -26.26
C THR A 159 -3.25 -25.82 -25.31
N ASP A 160 -3.85 -26.19 -24.19
CA ASP A 160 -3.40 -27.35 -23.43
C ASP A 160 -3.77 -28.57 -24.30
N ASP A 161 -2.97 -28.81 -25.34
CA ASP A 161 -2.90 -30.12 -25.98
C ASP A 161 -1.95 -30.96 -25.12
N ASP A 162 -2.42 -31.38 -23.94
CA ASP A 162 -1.88 -32.56 -23.28
C ASP A 162 -2.80 -33.73 -23.66
N ASP A 163 -2.26 -34.56 -24.54
CA ASP A 163 -2.82 -35.78 -25.11
C ASP A 163 -3.41 -36.72 -24.05
N ASP A 164 -4.56 -37.30 -24.39
CA ASP A 164 -5.02 -38.59 -23.86
C ASP A 164 -3.99 -39.68 -24.20
N ASP A 165 -3.36 -40.27 -23.19
CA ASP A 165 -3.09 -41.73 -23.03
C ASP A 165 -2.45 -42.07 -21.66
#